data_AF-W1YKW2-F1
#
_entry.id   AF-W1YKW2-F1
#
_cell.length_a   1.000
_cell.length_b   1.000
_cell.length_c   1.000
_cell.angle_alpha   90.00
_cell.angle_beta   90.00
_cell.angle_gamma   90.00
#
_symmetry.space_group_name_H-M   'P 1'
#
loop_
_entity.id
_entity.type
_entity.pdbx_description
1 polymer ?
#
loop_
_entity_poly.entity_id
_entity_poly.type
_entity_poly.pdbx_seq_one_letter_code
_entity_poly.pdbx_strand_id
1 'polypeptide(L)'
;INIYDLNYTDAFKLGIRNYANFNGRASRSEYWRFVAGVTLIQGLLGILALLCSNLGFPNYEALIDNVTVGVSLFFIVPNIAITTRRMHDIGRSGWTQLISFIPVIG
;
A
#
# COMPACT_ATOMS: atom_id res chain seq x y z
N ILE A 1 -14.45 11.65 -12.47
CA ILE A 1 -13.97 10.26 -12.65
C ILE A 1 -14.94 9.36 -11.91
N ASN A 2 -15.53 8.40 -12.61
CA ASN A 2 -16.47 7.48 -12.00
C ASN A 2 -15.68 6.53 -11.08
N ILE A 3 -15.90 6.61 -9.76
CA ILE A 3 -15.15 5.84 -8.74
C ILE A 3 -15.41 4.31 -8.90
N TYR A 4 -16.46 3.94 -9.64
CA TYR A 4 -16.81 2.55 -9.91
C TYR A 4 -16.02 1.94 -11.07
N ASP A 5 -15.47 2.75 -11.99
CA ASP A 5 -14.83 2.29 -13.23
C ASP A 5 -13.40 2.81 -13.41
N LEU A 6 -12.61 2.80 -12.33
CA LEU A 6 -11.21 3.25 -12.32
C LEU A 6 -10.26 2.29 -13.06
N ASN A 7 -9.48 2.78 -14.01
CA ASN A 7 -8.37 2.00 -14.55
C ASN A 7 -7.27 1.80 -13.47
N TYR A 8 -6.41 0.78 -13.59
CA TYR A 8 -5.37 0.50 -12.57
C TYR A 8 -4.42 1.68 -12.36
N THR A 9 -4.06 2.36 -13.46
CA THR A 9 -3.23 3.57 -13.44
C THR A 9 -3.92 4.74 -12.76
N ASP A 10 -5.22 4.90 -12.96
CA ASP A 10 -6.01 5.97 -12.36
C ASP A 10 -6.21 5.73 -10.87
N ALA A 11 -6.44 4.49 -10.44
CA ALA A 11 -6.51 4.13 -9.02
C ALA A 11 -5.18 4.41 -8.30
N PHE A 12 -4.05 4.09 -8.94
CA PHE A 12 -2.73 4.37 -8.39
C PHE A 12 -2.46 5.88 -8.26
N LYS A 13 -2.77 6.64 -9.32
CA LYS A 13 -2.66 8.11 -9.30
C LYS A 13 -3.57 8.73 -8.24
N LEU A 14 -4.79 8.21 -8.07
CA LEU A 14 -5.74 8.70 -7.06
C LEU A 14 -5.24 8.40 -5.63
N GLY A 15 -4.68 7.21 -5.41
CA GLY A 15 -4.07 6.83 -4.14
C GLY A 15 -2.90 7.73 -3.75
N ILE A 16 -2.02 8.05 -4.70
CA ILE A 16 -0.91 9.00 -4.50
C ILE A 16 -1.42 10.44 -4.37
N ARG A 17 -2.43 10.85 -5.13
CA ARG A 17 -2.98 12.21 -5.02
C ARG A 17 -3.68 12.43 -3.69
N ASN A 18 -4.27 11.38 -3.11
CA ASN A 18 -4.89 11.39 -1.80
C ASN A 18 -3.97 10.79 -0.71
N TYR A 19 -2.65 10.91 -0.87
CA TYR A 19 -1.62 10.28 -0.03
C TYR A 19 -1.84 10.45 1.47
N ALA A 20 -2.18 11.67 1.91
CA ALA A 20 -2.48 12.01 3.30
C ALA A 20 -3.92 12.54 3.48
N ASN A 21 -4.82 12.22 2.54
CA ASN A 21 -6.21 12.62 2.67
C ASN A 21 -7.00 11.54 3.40
N PHE A 22 -7.33 11.82 4.65
CA PHE A 22 -8.13 10.95 5.52
C PHE A 22 -9.63 11.23 5.43
N ASN A 23 -10.01 12.30 4.72
CA ASN A 23 -11.39 12.71 4.58
C ASN A 23 -12.00 12.17 3.27
N GLY A 24 -13.25 11.73 3.36
CA GLY A 24 -14.01 11.20 2.23
C GLY A 24 -14.21 9.68 2.31
N ARG A 25 -14.66 9.13 1.18
CA ARG A 25 -15.08 7.74 1.01
C ARG A 25 -14.24 7.09 -0.09
N ALA A 26 -13.89 5.82 0.07
CA ALA A 26 -13.11 5.07 -0.92
C ALA A 26 -13.91 3.86 -1.38
N SER A 27 -14.12 3.71 -2.69
CA SER A 27 -14.87 2.55 -3.18
C SER A 27 -14.10 1.24 -2.94
N ARG A 28 -14.81 0.11 -2.91
CA ARG A 28 -14.19 -1.21 -2.81
C ARG A 28 -13.20 -1.46 -3.96
N SER A 29 -13.51 -0.98 -5.17
CA SER A 29 -12.64 -1.13 -6.34
C SER A 29 -11.38 -0.25 -6.25
N GLU A 30 -11.49 0.97 -5.71
CA GLU A 30 -10.33 1.85 -5.43
C GLU A 30 -9.38 1.20 -4.42
N TYR A 31 -9.93 0.68 -3.31
CA TYR A 31 -9.16 -0.01 -2.28
C TYR A 31 -8.39 -1.20 -2.84
N TRP A 32 -9.08 -2.14 -3.51
CA TRP A 32 -8.44 -3.35 -4.01
C TRP A 32 -7.43 -3.09 -5.13
N ARG A 33 -7.68 -2.12 -6.01
CA ARG A 33 -6.73 -1.75 -7.08
C ARG A 33 -5.47 -1.10 -6.51
N PHE A 34 -5.61 -0.23 -5.51
CA PHE A 34 -4.46 0.36 -4.82
C PHE A 34 -3.64 -0.70 -4.08
N VAL A 35 -4.30 -1.54 -3.27
CA VAL A 35 -3.64 -2.63 -2.54
C VAL A 35 -2.94 -3.60 -3.50
N ALA A 36 -3.60 -4.01 -4.59
CA ALA A 36 -2.98 -4.88 -5.60
C ALA A 36 -1.73 -4.23 -6.22
N GLY A 37 -1.78 -2.94 -6.55
CA GLY A 37 -0.62 -2.21 -7.09
C GLY A 37 0.56 -2.17 -6.10
N VAL A 38 0.30 -1.87 -4.83
CA VAL A 38 1.34 -1.86 -3.78
C VAL A 38 1.90 -3.26 -3.56
N THR A 39 1.06 -4.29 -3.50
CA THR A 39 1.49 -5.69 -3.34
C THR A 39 2.34 -6.16 -4.52
N LEU A 40 1.99 -5.78 -5.76
CA LEU A 40 2.79 -6.10 -6.95
C LEU A 40 4.16 -5.43 -6.90
N ILE A 41 4.23 -4.14 -6.54
CA ILE A 41 5.51 -3.43 -6.41
C ILE A 41 6.41 -4.10 -5.36
N GLN A 42 5.87 -4.39 -4.17
CA GLN A 42 6.64 -5.07 -3.12
C GLN A 42 7.03 -6.50 -3.51
N GLY A 43 6.14 -7.24 -4.16
CA GLY A 43 6.43 -8.59 -4.65
C GLY A 43 7.55 -8.61 -5.70
N LEU A 44 7.54 -7.66 -6.64
CA LEU A 44 8.60 -7.53 -7.65
C LEU A 44 9.95 -7.19 -7.02
N LEU A 45 9.98 -6.27 -6.05
CA LEU A 45 11.21 -5.94 -5.31
C LEU A 45 11.73 -7.15 -4.53
N GLY A 46 10.86 -7.92 -3.88
CA GLY A 46 11.24 -9.15 -3.17
C GLY A 46 11.78 -10.23 -4.11
N ILE A 47 11.19 -10.42 -5.29
CA ILE A 47 11.71 -11.36 -6.30
C ILE A 47 13.09 -10.90 -6.79
N LEU A 48 13.28 -9.61 -7.05
CA LEU A 48 14.58 -9.06 -7.45
C LEU A 48 15.65 -9.27 -6.39
N ALA A 49 15.33 -9.04 -5.11
CA ALA A 49 16.23 -9.29 -3.98
C ALA A 49 16.66 -10.78 -3.94
N LEU A 50 15.68 -11.69 -4.04
CA LEU A 50 15.94 -13.13 -4.07
C LEU A 50 16.82 -13.54 -5.26
N LEU A 51 16.57 -13.00 -6.46
CA LEU A 51 17.38 -13.30 -7.64
C LEU A 51 18.81 -12.79 -7.47
N CYS A 52 19.02 -11.58 -6.94
CA CYS A 52 20.35 -11.04 -6.67
C CYS A 52 21.12 -11.87 -5.63
N SER A 53 20.43 -12.35 -4.60
CA SER A 53 21.00 -13.26 -3.58
C SER A 53 21.45 -14.59 -4.20
N ASN A 54 20.57 -15.22 -5.02
CA ASN A 54 20.87 -16.50 -5.67
C ASN A 54 21.97 -16.41 -6.74
N LEU A 55 22.13 -15.25 -7.40
CA LEU A 55 23.14 -15.01 -8.42
C LEU A 55 24.51 -14.60 -7.84
N GLY A 56 24.62 -14.45 -6.51
CA GLY A 56 25.89 -14.14 -5.84
C GLY A 56 26.30 -12.67 -5.94
N PHE A 57 25.34 -11.74 -5.97
CA PHE A 57 25.55 -10.30 -6.02
C PHE A 57 25.19 -9.60 -4.68
N PRO A 58 25.97 -9.80 -3.60
CA PRO A 58 25.59 -9.37 -2.24
C PRO A 58 25.48 -7.85 -2.08
N ASN A 59 26.27 -7.07 -2.82
CA ASN A 59 26.21 -5.61 -2.79
C ASN A 59 24.88 -5.06 -3.35
N TYR A 60 24.31 -5.76 -4.33
CA TYR A 60 23.05 -5.36 -4.98
C TYR A 60 21.84 -5.79 -4.16
N GLU A 61 21.91 -6.94 -3.49
CA GLU A 61 20.90 -7.39 -2.53
C GLU A 61 20.70 -6.36 -1.41
N ALA A 62 21.78 -5.92 -0.75
CA ALA A 62 21.69 -4.92 0.31
C ALA A 62 21.12 -3.58 -0.17
N LEU A 63 21.39 -3.19 -1.42
CA LEU A 63 20.79 -1.99 -2.01
C LEU A 63 19.29 -2.16 -2.26
N ILE A 64 18.88 -3.31 -2.80
CA ILE A 64 17.46 -3.60 -3.07
C ILE A 64 16.67 -3.69 -1.76
N ASP A 65 17.23 -4.29 -0.71
CA ASP A 65 16.60 -4.35 0.60
C ASP A 65 16.39 -2.96 1.21
N ASN A 66 17.41 -2.10 1.15
CA ASN A 66 17.30 -0.72 1.62
C ASN A 66 16.23 0.08 0.85
N VAL A 67 16.17 -0.10 -0.48
CA VAL A 67 15.12 0.51 -1.31
C VAL A 67 13.75 -0.05 -0.95
N THR A 68 13.64 -1.36 -0.72
CA THR A 68 12.39 -2.02 -0.34
C THR A 68 11.85 -1.44 0.96
N VAL A 69 12.70 -1.30 1.99
CA VAL A 69 12.32 -0.65 3.26
C VAL A 69 11.83 0.79 3.02
N GLY A 70 12.55 1.58 2.20
CA GLY A 70 12.13 2.95 1.87
C GLY A 70 10.78 3.01 1.16
N VAL A 71 10.53 2.10 0.22
CA VAL A 71 9.27 1.97 -0.50
C VAL A 71 8.14 1.55 0.45
N SER A 72 8.38 0.58 1.34
CA SER A 72 7.41 0.17 2.35
C SER A 72 7.02 1.35 3.25
N LEU A 73 8.00 2.11 3.76
CA LEU A 73 7.75 3.30 4.58
C LEU A 73 6.91 4.35 3.83
N PHE A 74 7.21 4.59 2.56
CA PHE A 74 6.45 5.51 1.72
C PHE A 74 4.99 5.05 1.53
N PHE A 75 4.73 3.75 1.41
CA PHE A 75 3.39 3.23 1.23
C PHE A 75 2.59 3.03 2.52
N ILE A 76 3.19 3.14 3.71
CA ILE A 76 2.46 3.03 4.99
C ILE A 76 1.38 4.11 5.11
N VAL A 77 1.73 5.38 4.85
CA VAL A 77 0.81 6.51 4.97
C VAL A 77 -0.44 6.36 4.08
N PRO A 78 -0.31 6.13 2.76
CA PRO A 78 -1.47 6.00 1.89
C PRO A 78 -2.28 4.73 2.17
N ASN A 79 -1.66 3.64 2.65
CA ASN A 79 -2.39 2.45 3.11
C ASN A 79 -3.28 2.76 4.33
N ILE A 80 -2.80 3.56 5.28
CA ILE A 80 -3.62 4.01 6.42
C ILE A 80 -4.71 4.98 5.94
N ALA A 81 -4.40 5.91 5.04
CA ALA A 81 -5.35 6.88 4.51
C ALA A 81 -6.53 6.21 3.77
N ILE A 82 -6.26 5.26 2.88
CA ILE A 82 -7.32 4.57 2.12
C ILE A 82 -8.17 3.66 3.01
N THR A 83 -7.55 3.03 4.01
CA THR A 83 -8.24 2.15 4.96
C THR A 83 -9.13 2.96 5.91
N THR A 84 -8.66 4.13 6.35
CA THR A 84 -9.46 5.13 7.08
C THR A 84 -10.70 5.56 6.29
N ARG A 85 -10.53 5.92 5.01
CA ARG A 85 -11.65 6.29 4.13
C ARG A 85 -12.66 5.15 3.94
N ARG A 86 -12.18 3.90 3.88
CA ARG A 86 -13.05 2.72 3.81
C ARG A 86 -13.80 2.47 5.12
N MET A 87 -13.19 2.70 6.29
CA MET A 87 -13.89 2.53 7.57
C MET A 87 -14.94 3.60 7.80
N HIS A 88 -14.74 4.82 7.27
CA HIS A 88 -15.77 5.84 7.24
C HIS A 88 -17.03 5.41 6.46
N ASP A 89 -16.91 4.51 5.47
CA ASP A 89 -18.08 3.94 4.78
C ASP A 89 -18.95 3.05 5.67
N ILE A 90 -18.37 2.51 6.76
CA ILE A 90 -19.07 1.68 7.75
C ILE A 90 -19.50 2.54 8.97
N GLY A 91 -19.33 3.86 8.89
CA GLY A 91 -19.64 4.78 9.99
C GLY A 91 -18.69 4.67 11.19
N ARG A 92 -17.51 4.04 11.02
CA ARG A 92 -16.50 3.87 12.06
C ARG A 92 -15.37 4.89 11.84
N SER A 93 -14.80 5.42 12.92
CA SER A 93 -13.67 6.35 12.84
C SER A 93 -12.40 5.66 12.34
N GLY A 94 -11.50 6.37 11.66
CA GLY A 94 -10.20 5.84 11.20
C GLY A 94 -9.34 5.19 12.30
N TRP A 95 -9.57 5.55 13.56
CA TRP A 95 -8.91 4.95 14.72
C TRP A 95 -9.24 3.47 14.94
N THR A 96 -10.34 2.96 14.38
CA THR A 96 -10.65 1.52 14.49
C THR A 96 -9.65 0.63 13.75
N GLN A 97 -8.79 1.20 12.89
CA GLN A 97 -7.70 0.45 12.27
C GLN A 97 -6.71 -0.11 13.29
N LEU A 98 -6.51 0.59 14.42
CA LEU A 98 -5.57 0.17 15.46
C LEU A 98 -5.98 -1.15 16.12
N ILE A 99 -7.27 -1.50 16.09
CA ILE A 99 -7.77 -2.78 16.58
C ILE A 99 -7.20 -3.94 15.76
N SER A 100 -6.98 -3.74 14.45
CA SER A 100 -6.36 -4.75 13.59
C SER A 100 -4.87 -4.95 13.86
N PHE A 101 -4.23 -4.05 14.62
CA PHE A 101 -2.83 -4.21 15.06
C PHE A 101 -2.70 -4.93 16.40
N ILE A 102 -3.79 -5.12 17.15
CA ILE A 102 -3.79 -5.87 18.42
C ILE A 102 -3.26 -7.31 18.24
N PRO A 103 -3.63 -8.09 17.19
CA PRO A 103 -3.11 -9.45 17.00
C PRO A 103 -1.61 -9.53 16.65
N VAL A 104 -0.97 -8.41 16.30
CA VAL A 104 0.46 -8.36 15.96
C VAL A 104 1.31 -8.09 17.21
N ILE A 105 0.69 -7.52 18.25
CA ILE A 105 1.34 -7.11 19.51
C ILE A 105 0.96 -8.04 20.68
N GLY A 106 -0.16 -8.77 20.56
CA GLY A 106 -0.70 -9.67 21.59
C GLY A 106 -0.24 -11.12 21.50
#